data_AF-A0A9E5J416-F1
#
_entry.id   AF-A0A9E5J416-F1
#
_cell.length_a   1.000
_cell.length_b   1.000
_cell.length_c   1.000
_cell.angle_alpha   90.00
_cell.angle_beta   90.00
_cell.angle_gamma   90.00
#
_symmetry.space_group_name_H-M   'P 1'
#
loop_
_entity.id
_entity.type
_entity.pdbx_description
1 polymer ?
#
loop_
_entity_poly.entity_id
_entity_poly.type
_entity_poly.pdbx_seq_one_letter_code
_entity_poly.pdbx_strand_id
1 'polypeptide(L)' 'LGHPLAATGVRLTITLARELARSGKRYGISSACVGGGQGIALLIENPNA' A
#
# COMPACT_ATOMS: atom_id res chain seq x y z
N LEU A 1 -13.94 5.22 4.09
CA LEU A 1 -13.84 4.01 3.23
C LEU A 1 -14.21 2.72 3.98
N GLY A 2 -13.78 2.55 5.24
CA GLY A 2 -14.02 1.33 6.02
C GLY A 2 -12.88 0.32 5.93
N HIS A 3 -13.00 -0.76 6.72
CA HIS A 3 -12.01 -1.84 6.82
C HIS A 3 -12.63 -3.20 6.45
N PRO A 4 -12.94 -3.42 5.15
CA PRO A 4 -13.21 -4.76 4.67
C PRO A 4 -11.92 -5.57 4.76
N LEU A 5 -11.88 -6.59 5.62
CA LEU A 5 -10.67 -7.29 6.06
C LEU A 5 -9.73 -7.66 4.90
N ALA A 6 -10.24 -8.32 3.86
CA ALA A 6 -9.43 -8.76 2.73
C ALA A 6 -9.13 -7.64 1.71
N ALA A 7 -10.02 -6.66 1.54
CA ALA A 7 -9.87 -5.62 0.51
C ALA A 7 -9.03 -4.42 0.96
N THR A 8 -8.79 -4.27 2.27
CA THR A 8 -8.04 -3.13 2.83
C THR A 8 -6.59 -3.10 2.34
N GLY A 9 -5.89 -4.24 2.30
CA GLY A 9 -4.49 -4.31 1.85
C GLY A 9 -4.32 -3.91 0.38
N VAL A 10 -5.20 -4.43 -0.49
CA VAL A 10 -5.25 -4.07 -1.92
C VAL A 10 -5.52 -2.58 -2.09
N ARG A 11 -6.51 -2.05 -1.36
CA ARG A 11 -6.84 -0.62 -1.39
C ARG A 11 -5.64 0.23 -1.01
N LEU A 12 -4.96 -0.06 0.11
CA LEU A 12 -3.76 0.68 0.54
C LEU A 12 -2.66 0.67 -0.54
N THR A 13 -2.39 -0.51 -1.08
CA THR A 13 -1.35 -0.75 -2.09
C THR A 13 -1.65 0.02 -3.38
N ILE A 14 -2.88 -0.06 -3.89
CA ILE A 14 -3.29 0.64 -5.12
C ILE A 14 -3.33 2.15 -4.92
N THR A 15 -3.81 2.62 -3.76
CA THR A 15 -3.75 4.05 -3.43
C THR A 15 -2.30 4.55 -3.46
N LEU A 16 -1.38 3.83 -2.80
CA LEU A 16 0.04 4.19 -2.82
C LEU A 16 0.63 4.19 -4.23
N ALA A 17 0.37 3.15 -5.04
CA ALA A 17 0.89 3.07 -6.40
C ALA A 17 0.41 4.25 -7.28
N ARG A 18 -0.87 4.63 -7.18
CA ARG A 18 -1.42 5.80 -7.88
C ARG A 18 -0.79 7.11 -7.41
N GLU A 19 -0.53 7.23 -6.11
CA GLU A 19 0.10 8.40 -5.53
C GLU A 19 1.58 8.53 -5.93
N LEU A 20 2.33 7.42 -6.01
CA LEU A 20 3.69 7.41 -6.53
C LEU A 20 3.74 7.83 -8.00
N ALA A 21 2.81 7.31 -8.82
CA ALA A 21 2.67 7.72 -10.22
C ALA A 21 2.32 9.22 -10.35
N ARG A 22 1.39 9.72 -9.54
CA ARG A 22 0.98 11.13 -9.53
C ARG A 22 2.08 12.07 -9.05
N SER A 23 2.87 11.67 -8.06
CA SER A 23 3.90 12.50 -7.43
C SER A 23 5.30 12.35 -8.05
N GLY A 24 5.48 11.43 -9.00
CA GLY A 24 6.79 11.14 -9.60
C GLY A 24 7.80 10.54 -8.61
N LYS A 25 7.34 10.02 -7.47
CA LYS A 25 8.21 9.41 -6.46
C LYS A 25 8.50 7.96 -6.82
N ARG A 26 9.71 7.50 -6.49
CA ARG A 26 10.19 6.17 -6.83
C ARG A 26 9.74 5.07 -5.88
N TYR A 27 9.85 5.28 -4.57
CA TYR A 27 9.56 4.24 -3.58
C TYR A 27 8.46 4.65 -2.60
N GLY A 28 7.67 3.68 -2.19
CA GLY A 28 6.71 3.80 -1.10
C GLY A 28 6.49 2.48 -0.39
N ILE A 29 5.99 2.53 0.84
CA ILE A 29 5.67 1.34 1.63
C ILE A 29 4.19 1.34 1.99
N SER A 30 3.49 0.25 1.66
CA SER A 30 2.15 -0.04 2.18
C SER A 30 2.28 -1.04 3.33
N SER A 31 1.77 -0.71 4.51
CA SER A 31 1.80 -1.59 5.67
C SER A 31 0.44 -1.66 6.38
N ALA A 32 0.21 -2.76 7.08
CA ALA A 32 -0.99 -2.97 7.88
C ALA A 32 -0.72 -3.92 9.05
N CYS A 33 -1.39 -3.67 10.19
CA CYS A 33 -1.51 -4.65 11.26
C CYS A 33 -2.54 -5.72 10.88
N VAL A 34 -2.38 -6.91 11.47
CA VAL A 34 -3.27 -8.06 11.26
C VAL A 34 -3.61 -8.67 12.62
N GLY A 35 -4.84 -9.17 12.77
CA GLY A 35 -5.28 -9.84 13.99
C GLY A 35 -4.36 -11.00 14.40
N GLY A 36 -4.23 -11.24 15.71
CA GLY A 36 -3.29 -12.25 16.22
C GLY A 36 -1.84 -11.74 16.35
N GLY A 37 -1.64 -10.42 16.40
CA GLY A 37 -0.32 -9.82 16.62
C GLY A 37 0.62 -9.89 15.42
N GLN A 38 0.05 -9.97 14.21
CA GLN A 38 0.80 -10.09 12.96
C GLN A 38 0.87 -8.73 12.24
N GLY A 39 1.75 -8.63 11.24
CA GLY A 39 1.89 -7.44 10.42
C GLY A 39 2.40 -7.75 9.02
N ILE A 40 2.07 -6.88 8.07
CA ILE A 40 2.55 -6.95 6.69
C ILE A 40 3.13 -5.60 6.26
N ALA A 41 4.15 -5.65 5.42
CA ALA A 41 4.71 -4.49 4.74
C ALA A 41 5.10 -4.87 3.30
N LEU A 42 4.79 -3.99 2.35
CA LEU A 42 5.11 -4.14 0.94
C LEU A 42 5.83 -2.87 0.46
N LEU A 43 7.06 -3.04 -0.04
CA LEU A 43 7.77 -2.00 -0.78
C LEU A 43 7.27 -1.99 -2.22
N ILE A 44 6.87 -0.81 -2.70
CA ILE A 44 6.40 -0.59 -4.06
C ILE A 44 7.39 0.37 -4.74
N GLU A 45 7.82 0.00 -5.94
CA GLU A 45 8.59 0.87 -6.83
C GLU A 45 7.68 1.36 -7.97
N ASN A 46 7.75 2.67 -8.26
CA ASN A 46 7.20 3.24 -9.48
C ASN A 46 8.20 3.02 -10.62
N PRO A 47 7.85 2.25 -11.66
CA PRO A 47 8.77 1.93 -12.76
C PRO A 47 9.09 3.13 -13.67
N ASN A 48 8.37 4.25 -13.52
CA ASN A 48 8.52 5.44 -14.37
C ASN A 48 9.12 6.65 -13.64
N ALA A 49 9.66 6.45 -12.42
CA ALA A 49 10.25 7.52 -11.61
C ALA A 49 11.77 7.68 -11.84
#